data_AF-Q5ZZD1-F1
#
_entry.id   AF-Q5ZZD1-F1
#
_cell.length_a   1.000
_cell.length_b   1.000
_cell.length_c   1.000
_cell.angle_alpha   90.00
_cell.angle_beta   90.00
_cell.angle_gamma   90.00
#
_symmetry.space_group_name_H-M   'P 1'
#
loop_
_entity.id
_entity.type
_entity.pdbx_description
1 polymer ?
#
loop_
_entity_poly.entity_id
_entity_poly.type
_entity_poly.pdbx_seq_one_letter_code
_entity_poly.pdbx_strand_id
1 'polypeptide(L)'
;MNRLKFFSKFHNALLKFESSISNLSDPLVGFKIKELQTKKILVRADGRSLDHLHKLGGLPQRVDSEKLEKVRITDVERYQKFNLNPFGWGACASTEDLRQFLETYPELTKQAWVHKFYGSSTSLLTLKSEVGIGCGEHDGEKEELVVDSVSFGQIIASTCPKYRDKYLDGGVVPNAMKDFNPKVPETMKLGDFSSEKSTLEWLLINDCEEEFAKLCKEVYGDTPLKILLRRFDGDQYLADAVTYYVKESSLSPRV
;
A
#
# COMPACT_ATOMS: atom_id res chain seq x y z
N MET A 1 0.15 58.54 -15.13
CA MET A 1 -0.26 57.14 -15.40
C MET A 1 0.88 56.09 -15.42
N ASN A 2 2.16 56.44 -15.18
CA ASN A 2 3.28 55.47 -15.27
C ASN A 2 3.75 54.86 -13.93
N ARG A 3 3.53 55.50 -12.77
CA ARG A 3 3.96 54.96 -11.47
C ARG A 3 3.14 53.74 -11.01
N LEU A 4 1.81 53.75 -11.18
CA LEU A 4 0.93 52.62 -10.82
C LEU A 4 1.27 51.33 -11.59
N LYS A 5 1.65 51.42 -12.87
CA LYS A 5 2.05 50.25 -13.68
C LYS A 5 3.39 49.64 -13.24
N PHE A 6 4.29 50.45 -12.67
CA PHE A 6 5.59 49.98 -12.19
C PHE A 6 5.46 49.24 -10.85
N PHE A 7 4.68 49.78 -9.91
CA PHE A 7 4.38 49.11 -8.64
C PHE A 7 3.61 47.79 -8.84
N SER A 8 2.66 47.74 -9.77
CA SER A 8 1.96 46.51 -10.14
C SER A 8 2.89 45.42 -10.69
N LYS A 9 3.87 45.78 -11.54
CA LYS A 9 4.85 44.82 -12.08
C LYS A 9 5.81 44.31 -11.00
N PHE A 10 6.27 45.17 -10.10
CA PHE A 10 7.12 44.78 -8.98
C PHE A 10 6.39 43.87 -8.00
N HIS A 11 5.15 44.20 -7.64
CA HIS A 11 4.32 43.36 -6.77
C HIS A 11 4.03 41.99 -7.40
N ASN A 12 3.71 41.95 -8.69
CA ASN A 12 3.51 40.69 -9.42
C ASN A 12 4.81 39.86 -9.55
N ALA A 13 5.97 40.50 -9.70
CA ALA A 13 7.26 39.81 -9.73
C ALA A 13 7.62 39.24 -8.35
N LEU A 14 7.33 39.98 -7.28
CA LEU A 14 7.57 39.58 -5.90
C LEU A 14 6.63 38.43 -5.48
N LEU A 15 5.34 38.50 -5.83
CA LEU A 15 4.39 37.40 -5.66
C LEU A 15 4.78 36.16 -6.46
N LYS A 16 5.27 36.33 -7.69
CA LYS A 16 5.80 35.21 -8.49
C LYS A 16 7.04 34.60 -7.83
N PHE A 17 7.93 35.41 -7.29
CA PHE A 17 9.13 34.94 -6.59
C PHE A 17 8.79 34.23 -5.27
N GLU A 18 7.89 34.78 -4.45
CA GLU A 18 7.38 34.13 -3.23
C GLU A 18 6.65 32.83 -3.55
N SER A 19 5.84 32.79 -4.61
CA SER A 19 5.21 31.56 -5.09
C SER A 19 6.22 30.54 -5.60
N SER A 20 7.36 30.99 -6.13
CA SER A 20 8.43 30.11 -6.62
C SER A 20 9.24 29.53 -5.46
N ILE A 21 9.49 30.31 -4.40
CA ILE A 21 10.17 29.86 -3.18
C ILE A 21 9.29 28.93 -2.36
N SER A 22 8.01 29.26 -2.16
CA SER A 22 7.08 28.42 -1.39
C SER A 22 6.83 27.07 -2.09
N ASN A 23 6.76 27.06 -3.43
CA ASN A 23 6.70 25.81 -4.19
C ASN A 23 8.02 25.01 -4.16
N LEU A 24 9.16 25.66 -3.91
CA LEU A 24 10.45 24.96 -3.74
C LEU A 24 10.55 24.30 -2.36
N SER A 25 10.03 24.94 -1.31
CA SER A 25 10.07 24.42 0.07
C SER A 25 8.93 23.46 0.40
N ASP A 26 7.78 23.59 -0.27
CA ASP A 26 6.58 22.79 -0.03
C ASP A 26 5.95 22.36 -1.38
N PRO A 27 6.65 21.51 -2.16
CA PRO A 27 6.21 21.13 -3.50
C PRO A 27 4.88 20.37 -3.49
N LEU A 28 4.13 20.49 -4.59
CA LEU A 28 3.01 19.60 -4.89
C LEU A 28 3.56 18.21 -5.23
N VAL A 29 3.10 17.20 -4.50
CA VAL A 29 3.60 15.83 -4.61
C VAL A 29 2.53 14.82 -5.05
N GLY A 30 1.27 15.24 -5.17
CA GLY A 30 0.17 14.38 -5.60
C GLY A 30 0.41 13.62 -6.90
N PHE A 31 0.95 14.29 -7.93
CA PHE A 31 1.32 13.66 -9.19
C PHE A 31 2.42 12.60 -9.00
N LYS A 32 3.47 12.94 -8.22
CA LYS A 32 4.58 12.04 -7.94
C LYS A 32 4.14 10.82 -7.14
N ILE A 33 3.17 10.98 -6.21
CA ILE A 33 2.55 9.85 -5.51
C ILE A 33 1.93 8.87 -6.50
N LYS A 34 1.17 9.34 -7.50
CA LYS A 34 0.57 8.47 -8.53
C LYS A 34 1.64 7.82 -9.42
N GLU A 35 2.64 8.59 -9.84
CA GLU A 35 3.73 8.13 -10.71
C GLU A 35 4.57 7.00 -10.08
N LEU A 36 4.83 7.09 -8.78
CA LEU A 36 5.67 6.13 -8.04
C LEU A 36 4.91 4.89 -7.55
N GLN A 37 3.62 4.76 -7.88
CA GLN A 37 2.86 3.61 -7.46
C GLN A 37 3.41 2.32 -8.07
N THR A 38 3.63 1.34 -7.20
CA THR A 38 4.04 -0.01 -7.60
C THR A 38 3.06 -1.03 -7.06
N LYS A 39 2.74 -2.04 -7.87
CA LYS A 39 1.88 -3.14 -7.44
C LYS A 39 2.65 -4.07 -6.51
N LYS A 40 2.07 -4.35 -5.34
CA LYS A 40 2.69 -5.09 -4.25
C LYS A 40 1.65 -5.85 -3.43
N ILE A 41 2.15 -6.77 -2.61
CA ILE A 41 1.38 -7.36 -1.52
C ILE A 41 1.63 -6.53 -0.26
N LEU A 42 0.56 -6.12 0.41
CA LEU A 42 0.55 -5.15 1.50
C LEU A 42 -0.20 -5.71 2.70
N VAL A 43 0.12 -5.20 3.88
CA VAL A 43 -0.57 -5.51 5.12
C VAL A 43 -0.92 -4.23 5.88
N ARG A 44 -2.10 -4.17 6.50
CA ARG A 44 -2.58 -2.99 7.21
C ARG A 44 -3.31 -3.35 8.49
N ALA A 45 -3.03 -2.60 9.55
CA ALA A 45 -3.90 -2.50 10.71
C ALA A 45 -5.05 -1.52 10.43
N ASP A 46 -6.30 -1.95 10.62
CA ASP A 46 -7.47 -1.10 10.40
C ASP A 46 -8.50 -1.25 11.54
N GLY A 47 -9.07 -0.15 12.00
CA GLY A 47 -10.09 -0.17 13.05
C GLY A 47 -11.43 -0.74 12.58
N ARG A 48 -11.65 -0.87 11.26
CA ARG A 48 -12.88 -1.43 10.70
C ARG A 48 -12.77 -2.94 10.57
N SER A 49 -13.88 -3.61 10.87
CA SER A 49 -14.02 -5.05 10.70
C SER A 49 -14.05 -5.45 9.23
N LEU A 50 -13.79 -6.73 8.98
CA LEU A 50 -13.88 -7.28 7.65
C LEU A 50 -15.28 -7.11 7.04
N ASP A 51 -16.35 -7.34 7.82
CA ASP A 51 -17.74 -7.10 7.40
C ASP A 51 -17.99 -5.67 6.93
N HIS A 52 -17.37 -4.70 7.61
CA HIS A 52 -17.47 -3.30 7.25
C HIS A 52 -16.78 -3.06 5.90
N LEU A 53 -15.57 -3.59 5.71
CA LEU A 53 -14.86 -3.48 4.43
C LEU A 53 -15.65 -4.16 3.29
N HIS A 54 -16.29 -5.30 3.56
CA HIS A 54 -17.15 -5.97 2.59
C HIS A 54 -18.31 -5.06 2.13
N LYS A 55 -18.99 -4.40 3.07
CA LYS A 55 -20.06 -3.43 2.76
C LYS A 55 -19.58 -2.23 1.96
N LEU A 56 -18.33 -1.80 2.15
CA LEU A 56 -17.71 -0.72 1.37
C LEU A 56 -17.19 -1.17 0.00
N GLY A 57 -17.21 -2.47 -0.29
CA GLY A 57 -16.56 -3.02 -1.49
C GLY A 57 -15.02 -3.02 -1.41
N GLY A 58 -14.44 -2.89 -0.21
CA GLY A 58 -13.00 -2.90 0.05
C GLY A 58 -12.50 -1.62 0.74
N LEU A 59 -11.34 -1.13 0.30
CA LEU A 59 -10.78 0.15 0.71
C LEU A 59 -11.04 1.18 -0.41
N PRO A 60 -12.06 2.05 -0.30
CA PRO A 60 -12.31 3.07 -1.31
C PRO A 60 -11.21 4.14 -1.30
N GLN A 61 -11.06 4.88 -2.40
CA GLN A 61 -10.19 6.07 -2.42
C GLN A 61 -10.62 7.05 -1.30
N ARG A 62 -9.64 7.60 -0.56
CA ARG A 62 -9.92 8.55 0.52
C ARG A 62 -10.30 9.93 0.01
N VAL A 63 -9.72 10.32 -1.12
CA VAL A 63 -9.96 11.59 -1.79
C VAL A 63 -10.06 11.36 -3.29
N ASP A 64 -10.75 12.26 -3.98
CA ASP A 64 -10.76 12.30 -5.44
C ASP A 64 -9.39 12.70 -6.01
N SER A 65 -9.22 12.48 -7.33
CA SER A 65 -7.96 12.79 -8.03
C SER A 65 -7.57 14.27 -7.96
N GLU A 66 -8.54 15.18 -7.99
CA GLU A 66 -8.29 16.63 -7.97
C GLU A 66 -7.71 17.07 -6.61
N LYS A 67 -8.23 16.51 -5.51
CA LYS A 67 -7.68 16.72 -4.17
C LYS A 67 -6.32 16.06 -4.01
N LEU A 68 -6.13 14.86 -4.53
CA LEU A 68 -4.83 14.18 -4.46
C LEU A 68 -3.75 15.02 -5.16
N GLU A 69 -4.04 15.59 -6.32
CA GLU A 69 -3.09 16.44 -7.08
C GLU A 69 -2.69 17.72 -6.34
N LYS A 70 -3.49 18.15 -5.36
CA LYS A 70 -3.23 19.33 -4.53
C LYS A 70 -2.42 19.02 -3.26
N VAL A 71 -2.13 17.74 -2.99
CA VAL A 71 -1.33 17.32 -1.83
C VAL A 71 0.09 17.87 -1.94
N ARG A 72 0.56 18.51 -0.87
CA ARG A 72 1.93 19.00 -0.73
C ARG A 72 2.74 18.12 0.23
N ILE A 73 4.06 18.28 0.24
CA ILE A 73 4.90 17.50 1.15
C ILE A 73 4.56 17.77 2.62
N THR A 74 4.22 19.01 3.00
CA THR A 74 3.80 19.31 4.37
C THR A 74 2.50 18.60 4.75
N ASP A 75 1.60 18.33 3.80
CA ASP A 75 0.41 17.50 4.03
C ASP A 75 0.81 16.04 4.29
N VAL A 76 1.80 15.51 3.56
CA VAL A 76 2.35 14.16 3.79
C VAL A 76 2.97 14.05 5.18
N GLU A 77 3.78 15.02 5.60
CA GLU A 77 4.41 15.01 6.93
C GLU A 77 3.37 15.11 8.06
N ARG A 78 2.36 15.96 7.89
CA ARG A 78 1.25 16.08 8.85
C ARG A 78 0.37 14.84 8.89
N TYR A 79 0.15 14.21 7.74
CA TYR A 79 -0.52 12.91 7.65
C TYR A 79 0.27 11.84 8.41
N GLN A 80 1.56 11.69 8.14
CA GLN A 80 2.39 10.67 8.77
C GLN A 80 2.48 10.86 10.30
N LYS A 81 2.63 12.11 10.75
CA LYS A 81 2.79 12.44 12.18
C LYS A 81 1.49 12.42 12.98
N PHE A 82 0.38 12.84 12.39
CA PHE A 82 -0.86 13.11 13.12
C PHE A 82 -2.11 12.45 12.50
N ASN A 83 -1.95 11.70 11.41
CA ASN A 83 -3.04 11.20 10.58
C ASN A 83 -4.02 12.32 10.16
N LEU A 84 -3.48 13.53 9.97
CA LEU A 84 -4.27 14.73 9.64
C LEU A 84 -4.66 14.73 8.16
N ASN A 85 -5.93 15.06 7.86
CA ASN A 85 -6.48 15.15 6.50
C ASN A 85 -6.06 13.97 5.59
N PRO A 86 -6.38 12.73 5.98
CA PRO A 86 -5.84 11.56 5.32
C PRO A 86 -6.32 11.44 3.87
N PHE A 87 -5.37 11.39 2.95
CA PHE A 87 -5.60 11.30 1.50
C PHE A 87 -5.29 9.91 0.92
N GLY A 88 -4.80 8.99 1.74
CA GLY A 88 -4.58 7.59 1.38
C GLY A 88 -4.68 6.66 2.59
N TRP A 89 -4.43 5.38 2.34
CA TRP A 89 -4.35 4.33 3.34
C TRP A 89 -2.88 3.93 3.54
N GLY A 90 -2.36 4.16 4.74
CA GLY A 90 -1.07 3.63 5.16
C GLY A 90 -1.08 2.10 5.24
N ALA A 91 -0.06 1.46 4.71
CA ALA A 91 0.14 0.04 4.81
C ALA A 91 1.64 -0.25 5.02
N CYS A 92 1.95 -1.52 5.25
CA CYS A 92 3.31 -2.02 5.32
C CYS A 92 3.53 -3.02 4.19
N ALA A 93 4.73 -3.04 3.62
CA ALA A 93 5.11 -4.07 2.65
C ALA A 93 5.38 -5.43 3.32
N SER A 94 5.75 -5.43 4.60
CA SER A 94 6.03 -6.65 5.37
C SER A 94 5.21 -6.73 6.65
N THR A 95 4.96 -7.96 7.12
CA THR A 95 4.35 -8.16 8.45
C THR A 95 5.27 -7.80 9.60
N GLU A 96 6.59 -7.73 9.37
CA GLU A 96 7.56 -7.30 10.37
C GLU A 96 7.45 -5.79 10.63
N ASP A 97 7.36 -4.98 9.57
CA ASP A 97 7.13 -3.53 9.72
C ASP A 97 5.76 -3.27 10.40
N LEU A 98 4.74 -4.08 10.08
CA LEU A 98 3.46 -4.01 10.77
C LEU A 98 3.57 -4.39 12.25
N ARG A 99 4.32 -5.46 12.58
CA ARG A 99 4.54 -5.88 13.97
C ARG A 99 5.18 -4.75 14.76
N GLN A 100 6.23 -4.12 14.21
CA GLN A 100 6.88 -2.96 14.82
C GLN A 100 5.89 -1.80 15.04
N PHE A 101 5.04 -1.50 14.05
CA PHE A 101 4.00 -0.46 14.19
C PHE A 101 3.01 -0.79 15.32
N LEU A 102 2.52 -2.03 15.38
CA LEU A 102 1.57 -2.50 16.39
C LEU A 102 2.16 -2.49 17.81
N GLU A 103 3.45 -2.78 17.95
CA GLU A 103 4.21 -2.73 19.22
C GLU A 103 4.55 -1.29 19.65
N THR A 104 4.80 -0.40 18.69
CA THR A 104 5.08 1.03 18.95
C THR A 104 3.81 1.77 19.39
N TYR A 105 2.65 1.42 18.82
CA TYR A 105 1.38 2.08 19.07
C TYR A 105 0.29 1.11 19.59
N PRO A 106 0.49 0.45 20.75
CA PRO A 106 -0.41 -0.59 21.23
C PRO A 106 -1.80 -0.05 21.57
N GLU A 107 -1.89 1.14 22.17
CA GLU A 107 -3.18 1.75 22.55
C GLU A 107 -4.01 2.17 21.33
N LEU A 108 -3.34 2.66 20.26
CA LEU A 108 -4.03 3.05 19.02
C LEU A 108 -4.50 1.83 18.22
N THR A 109 -3.86 0.68 18.38
CA THR A 109 -4.07 -0.50 17.54
C THR A 109 -4.70 -1.68 18.27
N LYS A 110 -5.07 -1.51 19.54
CA LYS A 110 -5.65 -2.55 20.40
C LYS A 110 -6.89 -3.24 19.82
N GLN A 111 -7.72 -2.48 19.10
CA GLN A 111 -8.94 -2.98 18.45
C GLN A 111 -8.79 -3.10 16.93
N ALA A 112 -7.56 -3.04 16.41
CA ALA A 112 -7.34 -3.11 14.99
C ALA A 112 -7.44 -4.55 14.48
N TRP A 113 -8.13 -4.69 13.36
CA TRP A 113 -8.04 -5.84 12.48
C TRP A 113 -6.75 -5.77 11.69
N VAL A 114 -6.19 -6.91 11.31
CA VAL A 114 -5.03 -6.99 10.42
C VAL A 114 -5.49 -7.59 9.10
N HIS A 115 -5.29 -6.85 8.01
CA HIS A 115 -5.71 -7.23 6.66
C HIS A 115 -4.50 -7.36 5.75
N LYS A 116 -4.39 -8.49 5.03
CA LYS A 116 -3.41 -8.72 3.97
C LYS A 116 -4.13 -8.59 2.63
N PHE A 117 -3.59 -7.78 1.74
CA PHE A 117 -4.20 -7.50 0.44
C PHE A 117 -3.12 -7.23 -0.60
N TYR A 118 -3.49 -7.11 -1.87
CA TYR A 118 -2.59 -6.65 -2.92
C TYR A 118 -3.18 -5.46 -3.66
N GLY A 119 -2.32 -4.54 -4.07
CA GLY A 119 -2.71 -3.28 -4.69
C GLY A 119 -1.50 -2.43 -5.04
N SER A 120 -1.74 -1.20 -5.46
CA SER A 120 -0.69 -0.26 -5.77
C SER A 120 -0.39 0.64 -4.58
N SER A 121 0.90 0.82 -4.26
CA SER A 121 1.34 1.75 -3.22
C SER A 121 2.58 2.52 -3.61
N THR A 122 2.77 3.65 -2.94
CA THR A 122 3.98 4.47 -3.02
C THR A 122 4.64 4.52 -1.65
N SER A 123 5.89 4.07 -1.58
CA SER A 123 6.70 4.22 -0.36
C SER A 123 6.91 5.70 -0.05
N LEU A 124 6.56 6.14 1.17
CA LEU A 124 6.78 7.53 1.58
C LEU A 124 8.26 7.89 1.64
N LEU A 125 9.12 6.92 1.97
CA LEU A 125 10.57 7.05 1.90
C LEU A 125 11.04 7.34 0.47
N THR A 126 10.52 6.57 -0.51
CA THR A 126 10.84 6.79 -1.93
C THR A 126 10.31 8.14 -2.40
N LEU A 127 9.08 8.51 -2.03
CA LEU A 127 8.52 9.82 -2.36
C LEU A 127 9.41 10.96 -1.87
N LYS A 128 9.80 10.94 -0.58
CA LYS A 128 10.67 11.96 0.02
C LYS A 128 12.01 12.05 -0.70
N SER A 129 12.63 10.91 -1.01
CA SER A 129 13.87 10.85 -1.79
C SER A 129 13.71 11.50 -3.18
N GLU A 130 12.63 11.17 -3.89
CA GLU A 130 12.35 11.67 -5.25
C GLU A 130 12.07 13.17 -5.30
N VAL A 131 11.53 13.74 -4.21
CA VAL A 131 11.24 15.18 -4.10
C VAL A 131 12.31 15.96 -3.32
N GLY A 132 13.43 15.31 -2.98
CA GLY A 132 14.59 15.96 -2.35
C GLY A 132 14.41 16.33 -0.87
N ILE A 133 13.54 15.62 -0.17
CA ILE A 133 13.21 15.85 1.25
C ILE A 133 13.87 14.79 2.12
N GLY A 134 14.47 15.23 3.24
CA GLY A 134 15.17 14.36 4.17
C GLY A 134 14.26 13.41 4.92
N CYS A 135 14.84 12.34 5.47
CA CYS A 135 14.12 11.42 6.35
C CYS A 135 13.73 12.11 7.67
N GLY A 136 12.53 11.84 8.17
CA GLY A 136 12.00 12.29 9.45
C GLY A 136 11.80 11.15 10.44
N GLU A 137 11.35 11.49 11.65
CA GLU A 137 11.22 10.57 12.79
C GLU A 137 10.30 9.37 12.50
N HIS A 138 9.23 9.57 11.73
CA HIS A 138 8.23 8.54 11.42
C HIS A 138 8.61 7.64 10.23
N ASP A 139 9.74 7.89 9.57
CA ASP A 139 10.14 7.10 8.41
C ASP A 139 10.61 5.68 8.75
N GLY A 140 10.88 5.42 10.04
CA GLY A 140 11.12 4.08 10.55
C GLY A 140 9.93 3.13 10.36
N GLU A 141 8.71 3.66 10.17
CA GLU A 141 7.50 2.87 9.93
C GLU A 141 7.42 2.31 8.50
N LYS A 142 8.31 2.78 7.60
CA LYS A 142 8.39 2.36 6.17
C LYS A 142 7.02 2.32 5.49
N GLU A 143 6.22 3.34 5.73
CA GLU A 143 4.84 3.40 5.28
C GLU A 143 4.73 3.35 3.75
N GLU A 144 3.86 2.46 3.29
CA GLU A 144 3.41 2.32 1.90
C GLU A 144 2.05 3.00 1.77
N LEU A 145 1.96 4.07 1.00
CA LEU A 145 0.74 4.84 0.82
C LEU A 145 -0.09 4.29 -0.35
N VAL A 146 -1.29 3.83 -0.05
CA VAL A 146 -2.29 3.39 -1.04
C VAL A 146 -3.31 4.51 -1.27
N VAL A 147 -3.31 5.11 -2.45
CA VAL A 147 -4.28 6.19 -2.79
C VAL A 147 -5.40 5.73 -3.71
N ASP A 148 -5.22 4.61 -4.40
CA ASP A 148 -6.26 4.00 -5.24
C ASP A 148 -7.17 3.05 -4.45
N SER A 149 -8.33 2.75 -5.05
CA SER A 149 -9.25 1.81 -4.43
C SER A 149 -8.68 0.40 -4.46
N VAL A 150 -8.78 -0.30 -3.33
CA VAL A 150 -8.56 -1.75 -3.25
C VAL A 150 -9.92 -2.41 -3.15
N SER A 151 -10.29 -3.23 -4.12
CA SER A 151 -11.53 -3.98 -4.08
C SER A 151 -11.49 -5.05 -2.97
N PHE A 152 -12.66 -5.42 -2.45
CA PHE A 152 -12.75 -6.41 -1.39
C PHE A 152 -12.14 -7.76 -1.78
N GLY A 153 -12.27 -8.16 -3.05
CA GLY A 153 -11.68 -9.38 -3.58
C GLY A 153 -10.15 -9.41 -3.59
N GLN A 154 -9.49 -8.25 -3.44
CA GLN A 154 -8.03 -8.16 -3.32
C GLN A 154 -7.53 -8.35 -1.88
N ILE A 155 -8.43 -8.43 -0.90
CA ILE A 155 -8.09 -8.79 0.47
C ILE A 155 -8.05 -10.33 0.53
N ILE A 156 -6.87 -10.88 0.83
CA ILE A 156 -6.62 -12.34 0.78
C ILE A 156 -6.59 -12.98 2.16
N ALA A 157 -6.28 -12.19 3.19
CA ALA A 157 -6.30 -12.66 4.56
C ALA A 157 -6.73 -11.56 5.53
N SER A 158 -7.42 -11.95 6.60
CA SER A 158 -7.81 -11.04 7.66
C SER A 158 -7.89 -11.75 9.00
N THR A 159 -7.44 -11.09 10.06
CA THR A 159 -7.64 -11.57 11.43
C THR A 159 -8.15 -10.47 12.35
N CYS A 160 -9.01 -10.86 13.29
CA CYS A 160 -9.70 -9.93 14.17
C CYS A 160 -8.90 -9.66 15.46
N PRO A 161 -9.23 -8.59 16.21
CA PRO A 161 -8.48 -8.18 17.40
C PRO A 161 -8.35 -9.29 18.46
N LYS A 162 -9.35 -10.18 18.56
CA LYS A 162 -9.34 -11.32 19.50
C LYS A 162 -8.12 -12.25 19.29
N TYR A 163 -7.64 -12.38 18.06
CA TYR A 163 -6.54 -13.26 17.71
C TYR A 163 -5.20 -12.52 17.51
N ARG A 164 -5.17 -11.19 17.70
CA ARG A 164 -4.00 -10.35 17.42
C ARG A 164 -2.75 -10.82 18.14
N ASP A 165 -2.79 -10.96 19.47
CA ASP A 165 -1.60 -11.31 20.25
C ASP A 165 -1.08 -12.69 19.85
N LYS A 166 -1.96 -13.68 19.72
CA LYS A 166 -1.62 -15.01 19.21
C LYS A 166 -0.99 -14.96 17.81
N TYR A 167 -1.53 -14.13 16.92
CA TYR A 167 -1.01 -13.96 15.57
C TYR A 167 0.38 -13.31 15.57
N LEU A 168 0.58 -12.25 16.36
CA LEU A 168 1.87 -11.56 16.49
C LEU A 168 2.95 -12.45 17.12
N ASP A 169 2.58 -13.36 18.01
CA ASP A 169 3.45 -14.39 18.58
C ASP A 169 3.75 -15.54 17.59
N GLY A 170 3.29 -15.45 16.34
CA GLY A 170 3.49 -16.46 15.29
C GLY A 170 2.54 -17.65 15.36
N GLY A 171 1.54 -17.61 16.23
CA GLY A 171 0.52 -18.64 16.37
C GLY A 171 -0.43 -18.72 15.17
N VAL A 172 -0.97 -19.92 14.94
CA VAL A 172 -1.98 -20.16 13.90
C VAL A 172 -3.34 -19.62 14.34
N VAL A 173 -3.96 -18.79 13.49
CA VAL A 173 -5.26 -18.15 13.72
C VAL A 173 -6.20 -18.35 12.53
N PRO A 174 -7.53 -18.26 12.72
CA PRO A 174 -8.47 -18.31 11.60
C PRO A 174 -8.25 -17.13 10.64
N ASN A 175 -8.36 -17.41 9.34
CA ASN A 175 -8.47 -16.40 8.30
C ASN A 175 -9.95 -16.03 8.09
N ALA A 176 -10.34 -14.85 8.57
CA ALA A 176 -11.73 -14.37 8.46
C ALA A 176 -12.18 -14.17 7.00
N MET A 177 -11.26 -14.05 6.04
CA MET A 177 -11.63 -13.99 4.62
C MET A 177 -12.27 -15.28 4.11
N LYS A 178 -12.07 -16.42 4.77
CA LYS A 178 -12.64 -17.71 4.36
C LYS A 178 -14.17 -17.69 4.27
N ASP A 179 -14.82 -16.91 5.13
CA ASP A 179 -16.28 -16.75 5.16
C ASP A 179 -16.84 -16.01 3.93
N PHE A 180 -15.99 -15.23 3.25
CA PHE A 180 -16.36 -14.43 2.07
C PHE A 180 -15.78 -14.96 0.77
N ASN A 181 -14.60 -15.57 0.83
CA ASN A 181 -13.94 -16.19 -0.31
C ASN A 181 -13.53 -17.63 0.08
N PRO A 182 -14.26 -18.66 -0.37
CA PRO A 182 -13.92 -20.05 -0.05
C PRO A 182 -12.60 -20.50 -0.71
N LYS A 183 -12.01 -19.70 -1.60
CA LYS A 183 -10.78 -20.00 -2.36
C LYS A 183 -9.51 -19.45 -1.71
N VAL A 184 -9.62 -18.89 -0.50
CA VAL A 184 -8.44 -18.60 0.34
C VAL A 184 -8.26 -19.67 1.43
N PRO A 185 -7.06 -19.80 2.01
CA PRO A 185 -6.82 -20.74 3.11
C PRO A 185 -7.65 -20.40 4.36
N GLU A 186 -8.04 -21.43 5.11
CA GLU A 186 -8.85 -21.29 6.34
C GLU A 186 -8.07 -20.71 7.52
N THR A 187 -6.76 -20.91 7.55
CA THR A 187 -5.89 -20.46 8.65
C THR A 187 -4.69 -19.71 8.13
N MET A 188 -4.11 -18.88 9.00
CA MET A 188 -2.94 -18.08 8.73
C MET A 188 -2.07 -17.94 9.99
N LYS A 189 -0.78 -17.68 9.81
CA LYS A 189 0.17 -17.27 10.85
C LYS A 189 1.07 -16.16 10.31
N LEU A 190 1.75 -15.43 11.20
CA LEU A 190 2.58 -14.27 10.81
C LEU A 190 3.64 -14.62 9.75
N GLY A 191 4.26 -15.80 9.88
CA GLY A 191 5.28 -16.30 8.96
C GLY A 191 4.78 -16.63 7.56
N ASP A 192 3.47 -16.82 7.37
CA ASP A 192 2.90 -16.99 6.02
C ASP A 192 3.02 -15.68 5.21
N PHE A 193 3.25 -14.56 5.87
CA PHE A 193 3.22 -13.23 5.25
C PHE A 193 4.51 -12.42 5.47
N SER A 194 5.57 -13.07 5.96
CA SER A 194 6.88 -12.43 6.20
C SER A 194 7.56 -11.92 4.94
N SER A 195 7.21 -12.48 3.77
CA SER A 195 7.68 -12.02 2.46
C SER A 195 6.60 -12.22 1.39
N GLU A 196 6.81 -11.66 0.21
CA GLU A 196 5.99 -11.95 -0.96
C GLU A 196 6.02 -13.44 -1.31
N LYS A 197 7.22 -14.04 -1.29
CA LYS A 197 7.44 -15.47 -1.49
C LYS A 197 6.58 -16.31 -0.54
N SER A 198 6.67 -16.05 0.76
CA SER A 198 5.93 -16.81 1.77
C SER A 198 4.41 -16.69 1.58
N THR A 199 3.93 -15.51 1.14
CA THR A 199 2.50 -15.29 0.87
C THR A 199 2.03 -16.14 -0.30
N LEU A 200 2.84 -16.21 -1.36
CA LEU A 200 2.56 -17.01 -2.54
C LEU A 200 2.61 -18.52 -2.24
N GLU A 201 3.62 -18.97 -1.50
CA GLU A 201 3.73 -20.35 -1.04
C GLU A 201 2.55 -20.76 -0.16
N TRP A 202 2.10 -19.89 0.73
CA TRP A 202 0.92 -20.13 1.57
C TRP A 202 -0.34 -20.39 0.74
N LEU A 203 -0.56 -19.67 -0.37
CA LEU A 203 -1.67 -19.96 -1.27
C LEU A 203 -1.51 -21.32 -1.96
N LEU A 204 -0.31 -21.64 -2.45
CA LEU A 204 -0.04 -22.90 -3.16
C LEU A 204 -0.18 -24.13 -2.25
N ILE A 205 0.39 -24.09 -1.04
CA ILE A 205 0.38 -25.22 -0.08
C ILE A 205 -1.04 -25.54 0.39
N ASN A 206 -1.97 -24.58 0.30
CA ASN A 206 -3.36 -24.72 0.69
C ASN A 206 -4.30 -24.88 -0.53
N ASP A 207 -3.77 -25.29 -1.69
CA ASP A 207 -4.54 -25.56 -2.92
C ASP A 207 -5.41 -24.37 -3.38
N CYS A 208 -4.97 -23.15 -3.12
CA CYS A 208 -5.69 -21.90 -3.45
C CYS A 208 -5.23 -21.33 -4.81
N GLU A 209 -5.18 -22.19 -5.83
CA GLU A 209 -4.59 -21.89 -7.15
C GLU A 209 -5.25 -20.69 -7.85
N GLU A 210 -6.57 -20.53 -7.73
CA GLU A 210 -7.27 -19.42 -8.37
C GLU A 210 -6.86 -18.06 -7.78
N GLU A 211 -6.74 -17.96 -6.46
CA GLU A 211 -6.32 -16.74 -5.79
C GLU A 211 -4.83 -16.48 -6.01
N PHE A 212 -4.01 -17.53 -6.05
CA PHE A 212 -2.62 -17.44 -6.48
C PHE A 212 -2.51 -16.84 -7.89
N ALA A 213 -3.26 -17.37 -8.85
CA ALA A 213 -3.23 -16.92 -10.24
C ALA A 213 -3.71 -15.46 -10.39
N LYS A 214 -4.78 -15.07 -9.68
CA LYS A 214 -5.27 -13.67 -9.65
C LYS A 214 -4.21 -12.72 -9.12
N LEU A 215 -3.63 -13.03 -7.96
CA LEU A 215 -2.58 -12.23 -7.35
C LEU A 215 -1.38 -12.13 -8.30
N CYS A 216 -0.96 -13.24 -8.92
CA CYS A 216 0.18 -13.25 -9.82
C CYS A 216 0.00 -12.30 -11.01
N LYS A 217 -1.18 -12.36 -11.64
CA LYS A 217 -1.53 -11.50 -12.78
C LYS A 217 -1.54 -10.04 -12.39
N GLU A 218 -2.16 -9.73 -11.25
CA GLU A 218 -2.27 -8.36 -10.79
C GLU A 218 -0.91 -7.78 -10.42
N VAL A 219 -0.15 -8.45 -9.55
CA VAL A 219 1.09 -7.90 -8.98
C VAL A 219 2.29 -8.04 -9.91
N TYR A 220 2.38 -9.12 -10.69
CA TYR A 220 3.57 -9.47 -11.45
C TYR A 220 3.39 -9.48 -12.98
N GLY A 221 2.24 -9.02 -13.50
CA GLY A 221 1.89 -9.10 -14.92
C GLY A 221 2.99 -8.63 -15.89
N ASP A 222 3.71 -7.56 -15.54
CA ASP A 222 4.78 -6.99 -16.36
C ASP A 222 6.20 -7.30 -15.83
N THR A 223 6.34 -8.21 -14.86
CA THR A 223 7.62 -8.48 -14.20
C THR A 223 8.40 -9.57 -14.95
N PRO A 224 9.60 -9.28 -15.50
CA PRO A 224 10.40 -10.29 -16.18
C PRO A 224 10.89 -11.39 -15.22
N LEU A 225 11.03 -12.63 -15.70
CA LEU A 225 11.50 -13.79 -14.92
C LEU A 225 12.79 -13.50 -14.12
N LYS A 226 13.76 -12.81 -14.74
CA LYS A 226 15.01 -12.43 -14.05
C LYS A 226 14.78 -11.55 -12.81
N ILE A 227 13.75 -10.71 -12.83
CA ILE A 227 13.37 -9.86 -11.69
C ILE A 227 12.61 -10.68 -10.65
N LEU A 228 11.73 -11.59 -11.08
CA LEU A 228 11.05 -12.53 -10.18
C LEU A 228 12.04 -13.39 -9.39
N LEU A 229 13.05 -13.96 -10.07
CA LEU A 229 14.12 -14.72 -9.41
C LEU A 229 14.86 -13.90 -8.35
N ARG A 230 15.05 -12.59 -8.56
CA ARG A 230 15.65 -11.72 -7.54
C ARG A 230 14.69 -11.44 -6.38
N ARG A 231 13.40 -11.27 -6.65
CA ARG A 231 12.37 -11.03 -5.61
C ARG A 231 12.10 -12.26 -4.75
N PHE A 232 12.32 -13.46 -5.29
CA PHE A 232 12.06 -14.73 -4.62
C PHE A 232 13.34 -15.46 -4.19
N ASP A 233 14.44 -14.73 -3.98
CA ASP A 233 15.71 -15.26 -3.46
C ASP A 233 16.27 -16.45 -4.26
N GLY A 234 16.11 -16.41 -5.59
CA GLY A 234 16.56 -17.45 -6.51
C GLY A 234 15.62 -18.64 -6.65
N ASP A 235 14.41 -18.60 -6.07
CA ASP A 235 13.43 -19.68 -6.18
C ASP A 235 12.89 -19.81 -7.61
N GLN A 236 13.50 -20.73 -8.36
CA GLN A 236 13.15 -20.98 -9.75
C GLN A 236 11.73 -21.56 -9.89
N TYR A 237 11.32 -22.44 -8.98
CA TYR A 237 10.00 -23.09 -9.05
C TYR A 237 8.89 -22.05 -8.89
N LEU A 238 8.99 -21.19 -7.88
CA LEU A 238 8.00 -20.14 -7.67
C LEU A 238 8.01 -19.11 -8.81
N ALA A 239 9.19 -18.70 -9.28
CA ALA A 239 9.30 -17.75 -10.39
C ALA A 239 8.69 -18.28 -11.70
N ASP A 240 8.88 -19.57 -11.98
CA ASP A 240 8.28 -20.24 -13.14
C ASP A 240 6.76 -20.38 -12.99
N ALA A 241 6.26 -20.74 -11.80
CA ALA A 241 4.83 -20.78 -11.51
C ALA A 241 4.17 -19.40 -11.73
N VAL A 242 4.73 -18.33 -11.16
CA VAL A 242 4.24 -16.96 -11.38
C VAL A 242 4.23 -16.62 -12.87
N THR A 243 5.32 -16.92 -13.59
CA THR A 243 5.44 -16.67 -15.03
C THR A 243 4.39 -17.43 -15.84
N TYR A 244 4.08 -18.67 -15.45
CA TYR A 244 3.07 -19.51 -16.09
C TYR A 244 1.67 -18.87 -15.99
N TYR A 245 1.20 -18.53 -14.79
CA TYR A 245 -0.15 -17.98 -14.61
C TYR A 245 -0.30 -16.57 -15.19
N VAL A 246 0.78 -15.77 -15.21
CA VAL A 246 0.78 -14.48 -15.92
C VAL A 246 0.58 -14.67 -17.43
N LYS A 247 1.23 -15.68 -18.03
CA LYS A 247 1.11 -15.96 -19.47
C LYS A 247 -0.22 -16.61 -19.86
N GLU A 248 -0.77 -17.51 -19.05
CA GLU A 248 -2.08 -18.13 -19.33
C GLU A 248 -3.19 -17.09 -19.51
N SER A 249 -3.18 -15.97 -18.77
CA SER A 249 -4.16 -14.89 -19.00
C SER A 249 -4.01 -14.17 -20.34
N SER A 250 -2.80 -14.10 -20.89
CA SER A 250 -2.57 -13.43 -22.19
C SER A 250 -3.09 -14.26 -23.38
N LEU A 251 -3.38 -15.55 -23.17
CA LEU A 251 -3.90 -16.46 -24.19
C LEU A 251 -5.44 -16.58 -24.20
N SER A 252 -6.16 -15.85 -23.33
CA SER A 252 -7.62 -15.77 -23.39
C SER A 252 -8.07 -14.40 -23.93
N PRO A 253 -8.27 -14.32 -25.25
CA PRO A 253 -9.53 -13.78 -25.75
C PRO A 253 -10.07 -14.65 -26.89
N ARG A 254 -11.03 -15.53 -26.59
CA ARG A 254 -12.00 -16.05 -27.57
C ARG A 254 -13.34 -16.33 -26.88
N VAL A 255 -14.17 -15.31 -26.78
CA VAL A 255 -15.62 -15.44 -27.01
C VAL A 255 -16.00 -14.37 -28.01
#